data_AF-A0A314YRJ1-F1
#
_entry.id   AF-A0A314YRJ1-F1
#
_cell.length_a   1.000
_cell.length_b   1.000
_cell.length_c   1.000
_cell.angle_alpha   90.00
_cell.angle_beta   90.00
_cell.angle_gamma   90.00
#
_symmetry.space_group_name_H-M   'P 1'
#
loop_
_entity.id
_entity.type
_entity.pdbx_description
1 polymer ?
#
loop_
_entity_poly.entity_id
_entity_poly.type
_entity_poly.pdbx_seq_one_letter_code
_entity_poly.pdbx_strand_id
1 'polypeptide(L)'
;MREHDIPLDEERNIMQQIKYHKLLVDDINVDEEVDVKYIFSILYDSGRNLLQHHLCMETLRQVDHLRNMEEKMVKIICDHMKLKIFDDKEYIIKAEKPLKVMMIIVEGSVQVYPSTRYAAAEAPSPETFKEGVILGRELVDWAAMTTRDHPPISFKNVQCLTK
;
A
#
# COMPACT_ATOMS: atom_id res chain seq x y z
N MET A 1 -2.43 -7.42 15.33
CA MET A 1 -3.89 -7.51 15.07
C MET A 1 -4.78 -6.90 16.17
N ARG A 2 -4.30 -6.55 17.38
CA ARG A 2 -5.16 -6.00 18.46
C ARG A 2 -5.37 -4.48 18.43
N GLU A 3 -4.88 -3.77 17.41
CA GLU A 3 -4.90 -2.29 17.37
C GLU A 3 -5.67 -1.67 16.19
N HIS A 4 -6.39 -2.47 15.38
CA HIS A 4 -7.09 -1.92 14.22
C HIS A 4 -8.55 -2.39 14.20
N ASP A 5 -9.48 -1.45 13.95
CA ASP A 5 -10.95 -1.57 14.02
C ASP A 5 -11.56 -2.53 12.97
N ILE A 6 -11.08 -3.77 12.88
CA ILE A 6 -11.67 -4.81 12.02
C ILE A 6 -12.97 -5.32 12.67
N PRO A 7 -14.10 -5.36 11.94
CA PRO A 7 -15.33 -6.00 12.42
C PRO A 7 -15.11 -7.46 12.87
N LEU A 8 -15.70 -7.85 13.99
CA LEU A 8 -15.48 -9.17 14.62
C LEU A 8 -15.78 -10.37 13.71
N ASP A 9 -16.75 -10.24 12.80
CA ASP A 9 -17.10 -11.28 11.84
C ASP A 9 -16.04 -11.43 10.73
N GLU A 10 -15.46 -10.32 10.28
CA GLU A 10 -14.34 -10.29 9.34
C GLU A 10 -13.07 -10.84 9.98
N GLU A 11 -12.75 -10.41 11.22
CA GLU A 11 -11.64 -10.94 12.00
C GLU A 11 -11.79 -12.46 12.17
N ARG A 12 -12.98 -12.93 12.56
CA ARG A 12 -13.27 -14.36 12.70
C ARG A 12 -13.08 -15.12 11.39
N ASN A 13 -13.49 -14.54 10.26
CA ASN A 13 -13.33 -15.17 8.95
C ASN A 13 -11.84 -15.32 8.60
N ILE A 14 -11.06 -14.24 8.70
CA ILE A 14 -9.62 -14.24 8.46
C ILE A 14 -8.93 -15.26 9.38
N MET A 15 -9.22 -15.23 10.68
CA MET A 15 -8.64 -16.14 11.68
C MET A 15 -9.00 -17.61 11.43
N GLN A 16 -10.22 -17.91 10.97
CA GLN A 16 -10.61 -19.27 10.61
C GLN A 16 -9.80 -19.81 9.42
N GLN A 17 -9.55 -18.98 8.40
CA GLN A 17 -8.72 -19.37 7.26
C GLN A 17 -7.27 -19.60 7.67
N ILE A 18 -6.71 -18.72 8.51
CA ILE A 18 -5.37 -18.88 9.07
C ILE A 18 -5.26 -20.18 9.87
N LYS A 19 -6.25 -20.46 10.73
CA LYS A 19 -6.29 -21.70 11.53
C LYS A 19 -6.41 -22.94 10.65
N TYR A 20 -7.24 -22.91 9.61
CA TYR A 20 -7.39 -24.03 8.69
C TYR A 20 -6.08 -24.34 7.96
N HIS A 21 -5.38 -23.31 7.48
CA HIS A 21 -4.07 -23.48 6.87
C HIS A 21 -3.05 -24.06 7.86
N LYS A 22 -3.00 -23.55 9.11
CA LYS A 22 -2.12 -24.09 10.16
C LYS A 22 -2.40 -25.55 10.53
N LEU A 23 -3.67 -25.99 10.50
CA LEU A 23 -4.02 -27.39 10.74
C LEU A 23 -3.59 -28.34 9.61
N LEU A 24 -3.31 -27.81 8.41
CA LEU A 24 -2.82 -28.57 7.26
C LEU A 24 -1.28 -28.63 7.18
N VAL A 25 -0.59 -27.73 7.89
CA VAL A 25 0.88 -27.59 7.85
C VAL A 25 1.39 -27.79 9.28
N ASP A 26 1.83 -29.02 9.58
CA ASP A 26 2.07 -29.58 10.92
C ASP A 26 3.13 -28.89 11.82
N ASP A 27 3.62 -27.68 11.52
CA ASP A 27 4.80 -27.14 12.26
C ASP A 27 4.99 -25.61 12.21
N ILE A 28 3.92 -24.80 12.29
CA ILE A 28 4.08 -23.33 12.37
C ILE A 28 3.99 -22.88 13.82
N ASN A 29 5.16 -22.55 14.38
CA ASN A 29 5.30 -21.96 15.71
C ASN A 29 4.42 -20.72 15.82
N VAL A 30 3.44 -20.73 16.73
CA VAL A 30 2.38 -19.70 16.82
C VAL A 30 2.91 -18.36 17.35
N ASP A 31 4.17 -18.35 17.80
CA ASP A 31 4.86 -17.23 18.43
C ASP A 31 5.78 -16.44 17.47
N GLU A 32 5.91 -16.87 16.21
CA GLU A 32 6.63 -16.11 15.20
C GLU A 32 5.75 -15.00 14.61
N GLU A 33 6.33 -13.81 14.47
CA GLU A 33 5.70 -12.68 13.82
C GLU A 33 5.39 -13.05 12.36
N VAL A 34 4.11 -12.98 11.98
CA VAL A 34 3.64 -13.42 10.68
C VAL A 34 3.56 -12.20 9.75
N ASP A 35 4.50 -12.12 8.80
CA ASP A 35 4.53 -11.09 7.74
C ASP A 35 3.21 -11.05 6.94
N VAL A 36 2.74 -9.85 6.60
CA VAL A 36 1.54 -9.59 5.80
C VAL A 36 1.53 -10.41 4.51
N LYS A 37 2.69 -10.61 3.86
CA LYS A 37 2.86 -11.50 2.70
C LYS A 37 2.33 -12.90 2.97
N TYR A 38 2.76 -13.50 4.09
CA TYR A 38 2.37 -14.85 4.42
C TYR A 38 0.86 -14.91 4.66
N ILE A 39 0.30 -13.93 5.40
CA ILE A 39 -1.14 -13.83 5.63
C ILE A 39 -1.89 -13.79 4.30
N PHE A 40 -1.51 -12.90 3.37
CA PHE A 40 -2.13 -12.84 2.05
C PHE A 40 -1.99 -14.15 1.26
N SER A 41 -0.87 -14.87 1.39
CA SER A 41 -0.65 -16.11 0.65
C SER A 41 -1.61 -17.24 1.05
N ILE A 42 -2.02 -17.28 2.33
CA ILE A 42 -2.85 -18.36 2.88
C ILE A 42 -4.35 -18.06 2.88
N LEU A 43 -4.72 -16.78 2.76
CA LEU A 43 -6.14 -16.39 2.68
C LEU A 43 -6.72 -16.74 1.30
N TYR A 44 -7.98 -17.20 1.31
CA TYR A 44 -8.85 -17.25 0.14
C TYR A 44 -9.27 -15.83 -0.27
N ASP A 45 -9.82 -15.68 -1.47
CA ASP A 45 -10.17 -14.37 -2.04
C ASP A 45 -11.08 -13.54 -1.11
N SER A 46 -12.02 -14.17 -0.41
CA SER A 46 -12.86 -13.48 0.58
C SER A 46 -12.04 -12.88 1.73
N GLY A 47 -11.08 -13.64 2.28
CA GLY A 47 -10.21 -13.16 3.36
C GLY A 47 -9.24 -12.09 2.87
N ARG A 48 -8.68 -12.28 1.67
CA ARG A 48 -7.80 -11.29 1.02
C ARG A 48 -8.50 -9.96 0.80
N ASN A 49 -9.72 -9.99 0.27
CA ASN A 49 -10.49 -8.77 0.01
C ASN A 49 -10.82 -8.03 1.30
N LEU A 50 -11.21 -8.74 2.36
CA LEU A 50 -11.46 -8.14 3.67
C LEU A 50 -10.20 -7.47 4.23
N LEU A 51 -9.08 -8.19 4.25
CA LEU A 51 -7.81 -7.65 4.71
C LEU A 51 -7.36 -6.45 3.86
N GLN A 52 -7.50 -6.55 2.54
CA GLN A 52 -7.14 -5.49 1.60
C GLN A 52 -8.03 -4.25 1.77
N HIS A 53 -9.33 -4.41 1.97
CA HIS A 53 -10.23 -3.30 2.28
C HIS A 53 -9.78 -2.64 3.57
N HIS A 54 -9.52 -3.42 4.61
CA HIS A 54 -9.07 -2.87 5.88
C HIS A 54 -7.75 -2.08 5.76
N LEU A 55 -6.76 -2.62 5.06
CA LEU A 55 -5.45 -1.96 4.88
C LEU A 55 -5.51 -0.67 4.04
N CYS A 56 -6.49 -0.55 3.14
CA CYS A 56 -6.48 0.50 2.12
C CYS A 56 -7.54 1.58 2.35
N MET A 57 -8.70 1.22 2.90
CA MET A 57 -9.90 2.07 2.89
C MET A 57 -9.67 3.41 3.58
N GLU A 58 -9.17 3.42 4.82
CA GLU A 58 -8.98 4.64 5.58
C GLU A 58 -7.91 5.53 4.96
N THR A 59 -6.82 4.93 4.48
CA THR A 59 -5.73 5.69 3.86
C THR A 59 -6.19 6.31 2.54
N LEU A 60 -6.90 5.57 1.68
CA LEU A 60 -7.41 6.10 0.42
C LEU A 60 -8.34 7.30 0.63
N ARG A 61 -9.10 7.33 1.73
CA ARG A 61 -9.97 8.47 2.09
C ARG A 61 -9.20 9.75 2.42
N GLN A 62 -7.90 9.68 2.64
CA GLN A 62 -7.06 10.86 2.84
C GLN A 62 -6.81 11.61 1.52
N VAL A 63 -6.93 10.93 0.37
CA VAL A 63 -6.79 11.54 -0.97
C VAL A 63 -8.05 12.34 -1.31
N ASP A 64 -7.88 13.61 -1.69
CA ASP A 64 -9.00 14.57 -1.82
C ASP A 64 -10.13 14.09 -2.76
N HIS A 65 -9.79 13.55 -3.94
CA HIS A 65 -10.79 13.02 -4.87
C HIS A 65 -11.50 11.73 -4.40
N LEU A 66 -10.93 11.01 -3.44
CA LEU A 66 -11.49 9.78 -2.88
C LEU A 66 -12.24 10.01 -1.56
N ARG A 67 -11.93 11.11 -0.85
CA ARG A 67 -12.47 11.42 0.48
C ARG A 67 -13.99 11.38 0.54
N ASN A 68 -14.67 11.99 -0.44
CA ASN A 68 -16.13 12.10 -0.47
C ASN A 68 -16.80 11.10 -1.42
N MET A 69 -16.03 10.17 -1.99
CA MET A 69 -16.55 9.17 -2.91
C MET A 69 -17.45 8.16 -2.19
N GLU A 70 -18.47 7.59 -2.83
CA GLU A 70 -19.30 6.57 -2.18
C GLU A 70 -18.44 5.36 -1.74
N GLU A 71 -18.73 4.81 -0.56
CA GLU A 71 -17.94 3.70 0.02
C GLU A 71 -17.77 2.52 -0.93
N LYS A 72 -18.83 2.14 -1.65
CA LYS A 72 -18.79 1.07 -2.65
C LYS A 72 -17.75 1.32 -3.76
N MET A 73 -17.54 2.58 -4.14
CA MET A 73 -16.57 2.92 -5.19
C MET A 73 -15.14 2.88 -4.66
N VAL A 74 -14.91 3.31 -3.42
CA VAL A 74 -13.60 3.15 -2.77
C VAL A 74 -13.27 1.67 -2.58
N LYS A 75 -14.25 0.84 -2.21
CA LYS A 75 -14.09 -0.62 -2.14
C LYS A 75 -13.69 -1.22 -3.48
N ILE A 76 -14.28 -0.77 -4.60
CA ILE A 76 -13.86 -1.18 -5.95
C ILE A 76 -12.39 -0.80 -6.19
N ILE A 77 -11.94 0.38 -5.78
CA ILE A 77 -10.51 0.75 -5.88
C ILE A 77 -9.66 -0.19 -5.03
N CYS A 78 -10.07 -0.47 -3.79
CA CYS A 78 -9.40 -1.43 -2.92
C CYS A 78 -9.26 -2.80 -3.60
N ASP A 79 -10.33 -3.34 -4.20
CA ASP A 79 -10.31 -4.63 -4.91
C ASP A 79 -9.30 -4.69 -6.06
N HIS A 80 -8.98 -3.54 -6.66
CA HIS A 80 -8.03 -3.45 -7.78
C HIS A 80 -6.59 -3.14 -7.34
N MET A 81 -6.38 -2.82 -6.06
CA MET A 81 -5.02 -2.71 -5.52
C MET A 81 -4.32 -4.07 -5.57
N LYS A 82 -3.00 -4.08 -5.55
CA LYS A 82 -2.21 -5.31 -5.52
C LYS A 82 -1.14 -5.21 -4.45
N LEU A 83 -1.10 -6.19 -3.56
CA LEU A 83 0.02 -6.33 -2.64
C LEU A 83 1.29 -6.59 -3.47
N LYS A 84 2.30 -5.76 -3.26
CA LYS A 84 3.60 -5.90 -3.91
C LYS A 84 4.71 -5.71 -2.88
N ILE A 85 5.69 -6.60 -2.94
CA ILE A 85 6.89 -6.55 -2.12
C ILE A 85 8.00 -6.04 -3.01
N PHE A 86 8.77 -5.11 -2.47
CA PHE A 86 9.92 -4.52 -3.13
C PHE A 86 11.19 -5.02 -2.45
N ASP A 87 12.23 -5.26 -3.23
CA ASP A 87 13.52 -5.60 -2.65
C ASP A 87 14.21 -4.37 -2.05
N ASP A 88 15.09 -4.60 -1.07
CA ASP A 88 15.88 -3.54 -0.46
C ASP A 88 16.60 -2.73 -1.56
N LYS A 89 16.48 -1.41 -1.49
CA LYS A 89 17.04 -0.46 -2.47
C LYS A 89 16.38 -0.54 -3.86
N GLU A 90 15.29 -1.27 -4.06
CA GLU A 90 14.52 -1.23 -5.30
C GLU A 90 13.89 0.15 -5.50
N TYR A 91 14.02 0.68 -6.72
CA TYR A 91 13.35 1.93 -7.10
C TYR A 91 11.90 1.67 -7.45
N ILE A 92 11.01 2.25 -6.65
CA ILE A 92 9.57 2.13 -6.87
C ILE A 92 9.08 3.25 -7.79
N ILE A 93 9.50 4.48 -7.52
CA ILE A 93 9.23 5.66 -8.35
C ILE A 93 10.59 6.29 -8.67
N LYS A 94 10.81 6.61 -9.95
CA LYS A 94 12.00 7.34 -10.39
C LYS A 94 11.61 8.74 -10.78
N ALA A 95 12.40 9.72 -10.33
CA ALA A 95 12.20 11.10 -10.75
C ALA A 95 12.36 11.23 -12.27
N GLU A 96 11.71 12.26 -12.83
CA GLU A 96 11.72 12.60 -14.26
C GLU A 96 11.13 11.50 -15.16
N LYS A 97 10.37 10.58 -14.57
CA LYS A 97 9.57 9.60 -15.29
C LYS A 97 8.09 9.86 -15.01
N PRO A 98 7.22 9.58 -15.99
CA PRO A 98 5.77 9.57 -15.75
C PRO A 98 5.47 8.62 -14.58
N LEU A 99 4.65 9.09 -13.65
CA LEU A 99 4.13 8.29 -12.55
C LEU A 99 3.30 7.14 -13.12
N LYS A 100 3.57 5.93 -12.60
CA LYS A 100 2.90 4.70 -13.03
C LYS A 100 2.12 4.02 -11.92
N VAL A 101 2.41 4.38 -10.66
CA VAL A 101 1.87 3.72 -9.48
C VAL A 101 1.53 4.76 -8.43
N MET A 102 0.39 4.55 -7.77
CA MET A 102 0.11 5.03 -6.43
C MET A 102 0.23 3.82 -5.50
N MET A 103 0.76 4.03 -4.29
CA MET A 103 0.91 2.95 -3.31
C MET A 103 0.61 3.45 -1.90
N ILE A 104 0.20 2.51 -1.06
CA ILE A 104 0.10 2.65 0.40
C ILE A 104 1.21 1.78 0.98
N ILE A 105 1.97 2.32 1.92
CA ILE A 105 2.93 1.52 2.69
C ILE A 105 2.13 0.77 3.75
N VAL A 106 2.09 -0.55 3.66
CA VAL A 106 1.34 -1.42 4.61
C VAL A 106 2.25 -2.09 5.62
N GLU A 107 3.52 -2.28 5.25
CA GLU A 107 4.61 -2.79 6.08
C GLU A 107 5.91 -2.18 5.54
N GLY A 108 6.91 -2.01 6.41
CA GLY A 108 8.24 -1.57 6.02
C GLY A 108 8.38 -0.05 5.85
N SER A 109 9.37 0.36 5.04
CA SER A 109 9.72 1.78 4.89
C SER A 109 10.37 2.10 3.55
N VAL A 110 10.21 3.35 3.13
CA VAL A 110 10.78 3.88 1.89
C VAL A 110 11.47 5.21 2.14
N GLN A 111 12.50 5.48 1.34
CA GLN A 111 13.17 6.76 1.29
C GLN A 111 12.67 7.55 0.08
N VAL A 112 12.38 8.83 0.30
CA VAL A 112 11.93 9.77 -0.72
C VAL A 112 12.91 10.93 -0.77
N TYR A 113 13.43 11.22 -1.96
CA TYR A 113 14.39 12.30 -2.15
C TYR A 113 14.22 12.96 -3.52
N PRO A 114 14.53 14.26 -3.66
CA PRO A 114 14.41 14.97 -4.93
C PRO A 114 15.35 14.39 -6.01
N SER A 115 15.03 14.65 -7.29
CA SER A 115 15.98 14.40 -8.37
C SER A 115 17.26 15.22 -8.15
N THR A 116 18.41 14.58 -8.38
CA THR A 116 19.72 15.25 -8.34
C THR A 116 19.88 16.34 -9.41
N ARG A 117 19.08 16.30 -10.49
CA ARG A 117 19.11 17.36 -11.52
C ARG A 117 18.46 18.67 -11.10
N TYR A 118 17.54 18.60 -10.14
CA TYR A 118 16.86 19.76 -9.57
C TYR A 118 17.30 20.04 -8.13
N ALA A 119 18.32 19.31 -7.65
CA ALA A 119 18.91 19.55 -6.35
C ALA A 119 19.68 20.87 -6.38
N ALA A 120 19.08 21.91 -5.81
CA ALA A 120 19.82 23.12 -5.43
C ALA A 120 20.89 22.76 -4.38
N ALA A 121 21.85 23.67 -4.12
CA ALA A 121 22.83 23.49 -3.03
C ALA A 121 22.17 23.25 -1.65
N GLU A 122 20.89 23.62 -1.50
CA GLU A 122 20.03 23.40 -0.33
C GLU A 122 18.91 22.37 -0.61
N ALA A 123 19.18 21.34 -1.41
CA ALA A 123 18.19 20.30 -1.67
C ALA A 123 17.72 19.67 -0.34
N PRO A 124 16.40 19.47 -0.17
CA PRO A 124 15.88 18.87 1.04
C PRO A 124 16.50 17.48 1.24
N SER A 125 16.88 17.21 2.48
CA SER A 125 17.42 15.92 2.91
C SER A 125 16.42 14.80 2.59
N PRO A 126 16.89 13.58 2.27
CA PRO A 126 16.00 12.44 2.07
C PRO A 126 15.07 12.23 3.27
N GLU A 127 13.78 12.05 3.00
CA GLU A 127 12.75 11.76 4.00
C GLU A 127 12.43 10.27 4.00
N THR A 128 12.21 9.71 5.19
CA THR A 128 11.79 8.31 5.33
C THR A 128 10.32 8.25 5.69
N PHE A 129 9.54 7.50 4.92
CA PHE A 129 8.14 7.23 5.18
C PHE A 129 7.94 5.76 5.55
N LYS A 130 6.98 5.53 6.45
CA LYS A 130 6.59 4.21 6.95
C LYS A 130 5.12 3.94 6.64
N GLU A 131 4.59 2.89 7.25
CA GLU A 131 3.21 2.45 7.19
C GLU A 131 2.17 3.58 7.26
N GLY A 132 1.07 3.42 6.52
CA GLY A 132 -0.04 4.37 6.48
C GLY A 132 0.18 5.59 5.59
N VAL A 133 1.32 5.70 4.89
CA VAL A 133 1.61 6.81 3.98
C VAL A 133 1.27 6.46 2.54
N ILE A 134 0.63 7.40 1.83
CA ILE A 134 0.37 7.32 0.39
C ILE A 134 1.45 8.04 -0.40
N LEU A 135 1.98 7.35 -1.42
CA LEU A 135 2.89 7.93 -2.41
C LEU A 135 2.29 7.84 -3.80
N GLY A 136 2.59 8.83 -4.66
CA GLY A 136 2.05 8.91 -6.03
C GLY A 136 0.58 9.33 -6.09
N ARG A 137 0.08 10.03 -5.06
CA ARG A 137 -1.32 10.48 -4.99
C ARG A 137 -1.72 11.38 -6.16
N GLU A 138 -0.76 12.05 -6.80
CA GLU A 138 -0.99 12.90 -7.97
C GLU A 138 -1.60 12.10 -9.14
N LEU A 139 -1.40 10.78 -9.15
CA LEU A 139 -1.98 9.89 -10.15
C LEU A 139 -3.51 9.81 -10.04
N VAL A 140 -4.07 9.97 -8.83
CA VAL A 140 -5.52 10.00 -8.62
C VAL A 140 -6.11 11.28 -9.20
N ASP A 141 -5.50 12.43 -8.87
CA ASP A 141 -5.92 13.74 -9.36
C ASP A 141 -5.90 13.75 -10.90
N TRP A 142 -4.83 13.22 -11.50
CA TRP A 142 -4.71 13.06 -12.95
C TRP A 142 -5.78 12.13 -13.56
N ALA A 143 -6.05 10.98 -12.92
CA ALA A 143 -7.05 10.04 -13.43
C ALA A 143 -8.48 10.60 -13.37
N ALA A 144 -8.75 11.51 -12.43
CA ALA A 144 -10.02 12.20 -12.28
C ALA A 144 -10.25 13.31 -13.31
N MET A 145 -9.22 13.76 -14.03
CA MET A 145 -9.35 14.78 -15.07
C MET A 145 -10.12 14.26 -16.30
N THR A 146 -10.93 15.15 -16.91
CA THR A 146 -11.73 14.86 -18.10
C THR A 146 -10.92 14.81 -19.40
N THR A 147 -9.82 15.56 -19.45
CA THR A 147 -8.85 15.57 -20.55
C THR A 147 -7.53 15.00 -20.03
N ARG A 148 -7.27 13.72 -20.28
CA ARG A 148 -6.03 13.05 -19.85
C ARG A 148 -5.04 13.08 -21.01
N ASP A 149 -4.02 13.92 -20.90
CA ASP A 149 -2.89 13.91 -21.84
C ASP A 149 -1.84 12.89 -21.38
N HIS A 150 -0.91 13.34 -20.55
CA HIS A 150 0.21 12.54 -20.06
C HIS A 150 0.13 12.38 -18.54
N PRO A 151 0.52 11.21 -17.99
CA PRO A 151 0.59 11.05 -16.53
C PRO A 151 1.54 12.08 -15.90
N PRO A 152 1.29 12.49 -14.64
CA PRO A 152 2.15 13.44 -13.95
C PRO A 152 3.58 12.92 -13.87
N ILE A 153 4.56 13.81 -14.03
CA ILE A 153 5.97 13.47 -13.93
C ILE A 153 6.39 13.59 -12.46
N SER A 154 7.01 12.54 -11.91
CA SER A 154 7.54 12.60 -10.54
C SER A 154 8.78 13.49 -10.49
N PHE A 155 8.87 14.39 -9.50
CA PHE A 155 10.09 15.13 -9.19
C PHE A 155 10.94 14.44 -8.09
N LYS A 156 10.44 13.33 -7.55
CA LYS A 156 11.03 12.60 -6.43
C LYS A 156 11.37 11.17 -6.84
N ASN A 157 12.45 10.65 -6.28
CA ASN A 157 12.75 9.23 -6.25
C ASN A 157 12.11 8.63 -5.00
N VAL A 158 11.57 7.42 -5.14
CA VAL A 158 11.08 6.61 -4.03
C VAL A 158 11.79 5.26 -4.11
N GLN A 159 12.46 4.89 -3.03
CA GLN A 159 13.28 3.69 -2.95
C GLN A 159 12.92 2.91 -1.69
N CYS A 160 12.75 1.60 -1.83
CA CYS A 160 12.51 0.72 -0.68
C CYS A 160 13.74 0.70 0.23
N LEU A 161 13.53 0.85 1.54
CA LEU A 161 14.57 0.70 2.56
C LEU A 161 14.44 -0.62 3.30
N THR A 162 13.22 -0.94 3.73
CA THR A 162 12.87 -2.19 4.40
C THR A 162 11.58 -2.72 3.82
N LYS A 163 11.48 -4.05 3.76
CA LYS A 163 10.26 -4.78 3.43
C LYS A 163 9.20 -4.61 4.50
#